data_AF-A0AAQ4DVA2-F1
#
_entry.id   AF-A0AAQ4DVA2-F1
#
_cell.length_a   1.000
_cell.length_b   1.000
_cell.length_c   1.000
_cell.angle_alpha   90.00
_cell.angle_beta   90.00
_cell.angle_gamma   90.00
#
_symmetry.space_group_name_H-M   'P 1'
#
loop_
_entity.id
_entity.type
_entity.pdbx_description
1 polymer ?
#
loop_
_entity_poly.entity_id
_entity_poly.type
_entity_poly.pdbx_seq_one_letter_code
_entity_poly.pdbx_strand_id
1 'polypeptide(L)'
;MSRGLFNEVLIIEVFKRPLLWDVKDNNFRNKSTKESLWEEVRDAIRAIDDTVTVEEIIARWKNLKDTYRRKIKEEKDGKKSGSGATAKTAWPHLKQMEFLRDSMETRR
;
A
#
# COMPACT_ATOMS: atom_id res chain seq x y z
N MET A 1 -13.17 -9.11 -12.88
CA MET A 1 -12.25 -7.95 -12.74
C MET A 1 -10.80 -8.41 -12.77
N SER A 2 -9.86 -7.65 -13.36
CA SER A 2 -8.43 -7.96 -13.25
C SER A 2 -7.91 -7.57 -11.86
N ARG A 3 -7.10 -8.45 -11.26
CA ARG A 3 -6.44 -8.22 -9.96
C ARG A 3 -5.55 -6.96 -9.98
N GLY A 4 -5.04 -6.55 -11.14
CA GLY A 4 -4.25 -5.33 -11.30
C GLY A 4 -5.06 -4.06 -11.04
N LEU A 5 -6.24 -3.94 -11.66
CA LEU A 5 -7.13 -2.79 -11.51
C LEU A 5 -7.61 -2.63 -10.06
N PHE A 6 -7.98 -3.75 -9.42
CA PHE A 6 -8.36 -3.75 -8.00
C PHE A 6 -7.25 -3.14 -7.12
N ASN A 7 -6.00 -3.55 -7.34
CA ASN A 7 -4.87 -3.04 -6.57
C ASN A 7 -4.65 -1.54 -6.82
N GLU A 8 -4.77 -1.08 -8.06
CA GLU A 8 -4.61 0.34 -8.41
C GLU A 8 -5.63 1.21 -7.67
N VAL A 9 -6.91 0.83 -7.71
CA VAL A 9 -7.98 1.53 -7.02
C VAL A 9 -7.75 1.51 -5.51
N LEU A 10 -7.40 0.36 -4.94
CA LEU A 10 -7.11 0.23 -3.52
C LEU A 10 -5.96 1.17 -3.10
N ILE A 11 -4.88 1.24 -3.87
CA ILE A 11 -3.75 2.12 -3.56
C ILE A 11 -4.18 3.59 -3.58
N ILE A 12 -4.97 4.00 -4.57
CA ILE A 12 -5.47 5.38 -4.69
C ILE A 12 -6.38 5.74 -3.51
N GLU A 13 -7.32 4.87 -3.15
CA GLU A 13 -8.26 5.12 -2.05
C GLU A 13 -7.58 5.15 -0.68
N VAL A 14 -6.53 4.33 -0.48
CA VAL A 14 -5.71 4.40 0.73
C VAL A 14 -4.84 5.66 0.72
N PHE A 15 -4.25 6.03 -0.41
CA PHE A 15 -3.42 7.25 -0.53
C PHE A 15 -4.19 8.51 -0.09
N LYS A 16 -5.45 8.64 -0.51
CA LYS A 16 -6.36 9.74 -0.12
C LYS A 16 -6.64 9.83 1.39
N ARG A 17 -6.33 8.79 2.16
CA ARG A 17 -6.63 8.68 3.60
C ARG A 17 -5.34 8.48 4.41
N PRO A 18 -4.56 9.54 4.68
CA PRO A 18 -3.29 9.47 5.41
C PRO A 18 -3.35 8.68 6.72
N LEU A 19 -4.45 8.74 7.46
CA LEU A 19 -4.64 7.98 8.70
C LEU A 19 -4.53 6.45 8.54
N LEU A 20 -4.67 5.92 7.33
CA LEU A 20 -4.50 4.49 7.04
C LEU A 20 -3.03 4.07 6.85
N TRP A 21 -2.13 5.00 6.56
CA TRP A 21 -0.77 4.68 6.16
C TRP A 21 0.33 5.56 6.78
N ASP A 22 0.03 6.81 7.12
CA ASP A 22 0.95 7.77 7.68
C ASP A 22 1.04 7.64 9.21
N VAL A 23 2.15 7.08 9.66
CA VAL A 23 2.49 6.90 11.08
C VAL A 23 2.82 8.21 11.79
N LYS A 24 3.07 9.30 11.05
CA LYS A 24 3.37 10.63 11.60
C LYS A 24 2.11 11.41 11.95
N ASP A 25 0.95 10.98 11.48
CA ASP A 25 -0.31 11.61 11.84
C ASP A 25 -0.63 11.38 13.32
N ASN A 26 -0.92 12.46 14.06
CA ASN A 26 -1.24 12.41 15.49
C ASN A 26 -2.46 11.53 15.79
N ASN A 27 -3.39 11.40 14.84
CA ASN A 27 -4.59 10.59 14.98
C ASN A 27 -4.41 9.14 14.52
N PHE A 28 -3.20 8.75 14.08
CA PHE A 28 -2.91 7.39 13.60
C PHE A 28 -3.21 6.29 14.65
N ARG A 29 -3.25 6.62 15.95
CA ARG A 29 -3.57 5.65 17.01
C ARG A 29 -5.07 5.40 17.21
N ASN A 30 -5.94 6.21 16.60
CA ASN A 30 -7.38 6.04 16.79
C ASN A 30 -7.91 4.86 15.96
N LYS A 31 -8.27 3.77 16.65
CA LYS A 31 -8.77 2.54 16.04
C LYS A 31 -10.14 2.73 15.39
N SER A 32 -11.06 3.41 16.07
CA SER A 32 -12.42 3.66 15.56
C SER A 32 -12.40 4.48 14.28
N THR A 33 -11.54 5.51 14.22
CA THR A 33 -11.37 6.30 12.99
C THR A 33 -10.84 5.47 11.84
N LYS A 34 -9.90 4.54 12.09
CA LYS A 34 -9.39 3.63 11.06
C LYS A 34 -10.44 2.66 10.55
N GLU A 35 -11.28 2.14 11.42
CA GLU A 35 -12.38 1.25 11.04
C GLU A 35 -13.34 1.97 10.07
N SER A 36 -13.79 3.18 10.41
CA SER A 36 -14.63 4.00 9.51
C SER A 36 -13.95 4.29 8.17
N LEU A 37 -12.66 4.63 8.16
CA LEU A 37 -11.93 4.89 6.92
C LEU A 37 -11.81 3.65 6.04
N TRP A 38 -11.69 2.45 6.63
CA TRP A 38 -11.68 1.20 5.86
C TRP A 38 -13.06 0.88 5.28
N GLU A 39 -14.13 1.22 5.97
CA GLU A 39 -15.49 1.12 5.42
C GLU A 39 -15.68 2.07 4.22
N GLU A 40 -15.18 3.30 4.30
CA GLU A 40 -15.22 4.22 3.15
C GLU A 40 -14.41 3.70 1.95
N VAL A 41 -13.23 3.11 2.19
CA VAL A 41 -12.43 2.49 1.13
C VAL A 41 -13.19 1.32 0.51
N ARG A 42 -13.88 0.51 1.32
CA ARG A 42 -14.76 -0.56 0.83
C ARG A 42 -15.87 -0.01 -0.02
N ASP A 43 -16.55 1.04 0.42
CA ASP A 43 -17.68 1.61 -0.32
C ASP A 43 -17.24 2.22 -1.67
N ALA A 44 -16.04 2.79 -1.72
CA ALA A 44 -15.43 3.22 -2.99
C ALA A 44 -15.10 2.04 -3.92
N ILE A 45 -14.62 0.92 -3.38
CA ILE A 45 -14.31 -0.28 -4.17
C ILE A 45 -15.59 -1.02 -4.60
N ARG A 46 -16.66 -0.96 -3.80
CA ARG A 46 -17.97 -1.55 -4.11
C ARG A 46 -18.61 -1.02 -5.38
N ALA A 47 -18.25 0.19 -5.81
CA ALA A 47 -18.63 0.72 -7.11
C ALA A 47 -18.07 -0.11 -8.29
N ILE A 48 -17.09 -0.98 -8.03
CA ILE A 48 -16.37 -1.78 -9.02
C ILE A 48 -16.47 -3.27 -8.70
N ASP A 49 -16.47 -3.65 -7.42
CA ASP A 49 -16.63 -5.02 -6.90
C ASP A 49 -17.55 -5.02 -5.67
N ASP A 50 -18.82 -5.34 -5.85
CA ASP A 50 -19.83 -5.32 -4.79
C ASP A 50 -19.69 -6.49 -3.79
N THR A 51 -18.86 -7.49 -4.11
CA THR A 51 -18.68 -8.70 -3.29
C THR A 51 -17.61 -8.54 -2.21
N VAL A 52 -16.80 -7.48 -2.28
CA VAL A 52 -15.64 -7.32 -1.42
C VAL A 52 -16.00 -6.96 0.03
N THR A 53 -15.28 -7.55 0.97
CA THR A 53 -15.37 -7.20 2.39
C THR A 53 -14.24 -6.28 2.86
N VAL A 54 -14.43 -5.63 4.01
CA VAL A 54 -13.38 -4.81 4.63
C VAL A 54 -12.15 -5.67 4.96
N GLU A 55 -12.37 -6.89 5.44
CA GLU A 55 -11.32 -7.85 5.80
C GLU A 55 -10.46 -8.20 4.58
N GLU A 56 -11.08 -8.43 3.42
CA GLU A 56 -10.38 -8.71 2.17
C GLU A 56 -9.56 -7.52 1.69
N ILE A 57 -10.11 -6.31 1.77
CA ILE A 57 -9.43 -5.06 1.45
C ILE A 57 -8.18 -4.88 2.32
N ILE A 58 -8.32 -5.07 3.63
CA ILE A 58 -7.21 -4.97 4.58
C ILE A 58 -6.16 -6.05 4.29
N ALA A 59 -6.58 -7.29 4.02
CA ALA A 59 -5.65 -8.38 3.67
C ALA A 59 -4.89 -8.09 2.38
N ARG A 60 -5.57 -7.56 1.36
CA ARG A 60 -4.96 -7.12 0.09
C ARG A 60 -3.96 -6.00 0.33
N TRP A 61 -4.32 -4.98 1.10
CA TRP A 61 -3.43 -3.88 1.44
C TRP A 61 -2.17 -4.35 2.19
N LYS A 62 -2.31 -5.30 3.13
CA LYS A 62 -1.16 -5.93 3.82
C LYS A 62 -0.21 -6.58 2.81
N ASN A 63 -0.73 -7.40 1.90
CA ASN A 63 0.07 -8.06 0.85
C ASN A 63 0.79 -7.07 -0.07
N LEU A 64 0.13 -5.97 -0.44
CA LEU A 64 0.73 -4.88 -1.22
C LEU A 64 1.89 -4.24 -0.45
N LYS A 65 1.69 -3.90 0.83
CA LYS A 65 2.74 -3.32 1.69
C LYS A 65 3.93 -4.25 1.86
N ASP A 66 3.69 -5.56 2.03
CA ASP A 66 4.77 -6.53 2.18
C ASP A 66 5.57 -6.70 0.88
N THR A 67 4.88 -6.70 -0.26
CA THR A 67 5.53 -6.68 -1.58
C THR A 67 6.37 -5.42 -1.77
N TYR A 68 5.82 -4.25 -1.43
CA TYR A 68 6.52 -2.97 -1.50
C TYR A 68 7.79 -2.98 -0.63
N ARG A 69 7.69 -3.40 0.63
CA ARG A 69 8.84 -3.52 1.55
C ARG A 69 9.96 -4.40 0.99
N ARG A 70 9.60 -5.56 0.43
CA ARG A 70 10.57 -6.45 -0.21
C ARG A 70 11.25 -5.75 -1.38
N LYS A 71 10.50 -5.04 -2.22
CA LYS A 71 11.05 -4.31 -3.38
C LYS A 71 11.99 -3.17 -2.98
N ILE A 72 11.65 -2.39 -1.96
CA ILE A 72 12.52 -1.34 -1.44
C ILE A 72 13.80 -1.93 -0.82
N LYS A 73 13.70 -3.08 -0.14
CA LYS A 73 14.87 -3.79 0.38
C LYS A 73 15.77 -4.32 -0.74
N GLU A 74 15.20 -4.98 -1.76
CA GLU A 74 15.91 -5.42 -2.97
C GLU A 74 16.63 -4.24 -3.65
N GLU A 75 15.98 -3.07 -3.78
CA GLU A 75 16.57 -1.85 -4.33
C GLU A 75 17.76 -1.36 -3.48
N LYS A 76 17.63 -1.37 -2.15
CA LYS A 76 18.69 -0.95 -1.22
C LYS A 76 19.88 -1.91 -1.21
N ASP A 77 19.64 -3.21 -1.25
CA ASP A 77 20.69 -4.24 -1.21
C ASP A 77 21.39 -4.36 -2.58
N GLY A 78 20.66 -4.22 -3.68
CA GLY A 78 21.22 -4.18 -5.04
C GLY A 78 22.11 -2.96 -5.31
N LYS A 79 21.89 -1.83 -4.60
CA LYS A 79 22.83 -0.68 -4.62
C LYS A 79 24.13 -0.95 -3.86
N LYS A 80 24.16 -1.90 -2.92
CA LYS A 80 25.36 -2.21 -2.09
C LYS A 80 26.26 -3.26 -2.75
N SER A 81 25.69 -4.21 -3.47
CA SER A 81 26.46 -5.19 -4.25
C SER A 81 26.62 -4.61 -5.65
N GLY A 82 27.83 -4.18 -6.04
CA GLY A 82 28.16 -3.58 -7.35
C GLY A 82 27.97 -4.49 -8.58
N SER A 83 27.06 -5.45 -8.50
CA SER A 83 26.63 -6.36 -9.56
C SER A 83 25.36 -5.78 -10.17
N GLY A 84 25.52 -4.98 -11.23
CA GLY A 84 24.42 -4.45 -12.03
C GLY A 84 23.66 -5.57 -12.74
N ALA A 85 22.78 -6.28 -12.02
CA ALA A 85 21.76 -7.12 -12.61
C ALA A 85 20.51 -6.26 -12.81
N THR A 86 20.52 -5.50 -13.90
CA THR A 86 19.35 -4.85 -14.48
C THR A 86 18.28 -5.88 -14.85
N ALA A 87 17.03 -5.42 -14.84
CA ALA A 87 15.80 -6.15 -15.22
C ALA A 87 15.22 -7.11 -14.17
N LYS A 88 14.66 -6.58 -13.07
CA LYS A 88 13.55 -7.24 -12.37
C LYS A 88 12.31 -6.41 -12.56
N THR A 89 11.42 -6.88 -13.42
CA THR A 89 10.03 -6.45 -13.66
C THR A 89 9.60 -5.35 -12.69
N ALA A 90 9.63 -4.11 -13.16
CA ALA A 90 9.17 -2.97 -12.39
C ALA A 90 7.76 -3.30 -11.93
N TRP A 91 7.60 -3.58 -10.63
CA TRP A 91 6.30 -3.91 -10.08
C TRP A 91 5.40 -2.70 -10.35
N PRO A 92 4.27 -2.84 -11.06
CA PRO A 92 3.53 -1.69 -11.60
C PRO A 92 3.10 -0.71 -10.50
N HIS A 93 2.87 -1.22 -9.30
CA HIS A 93 2.45 -0.42 -8.13
C HIS A 93 3.61 0.24 -7.37
N LEU A 94 4.87 -0.01 -7.74
CA LEU A 94 6.04 0.50 -7.01
C LEU A 94 6.02 2.03 -6.92
N LYS A 95 5.79 2.70 -8.04
CA LYS A 95 5.68 4.17 -8.10
C LYS A 95 4.43 4.68 -7.39
N GLN A 96 3.30 3.98 -7.52
CA GLN A 96 2.06 4.36 -6.87
C GLN A 96 2.14 4.28 -5.33
N MET A 97 3.01 3.42 -4.80
CA MET A 97 3.20 3.23 -3.36
C MET A 97 4.40 4.02 -2.80
N GLU A 98 5.01 4.90 -3.59
CA GLU A 98 6.19 5.67 -3.18
C GLU A 98 5.93 6.55 -1.94
N PHE A 99 4.69 7.02 -1.75
CA PHE A 99 4.27 7.77 -0.56
C PHE A 99 4.49 7.01 0.77
N LEU A 100 4.58 5.68 0.72
CA LEU A 100 4.88 4.88 1.91
C LEU A 100 6.36 4.93 2.31
N ARG A 101 7.26 5.38 1.42
CA ARG A 101 8.71 5.40 1.67
C ARG A 101 9.01 6.22 2.92
N ASP A 102 8.50 7.45 3.01
CA ASP A 102 8.73 8.36 4.13
C ASP A 102 8.16 7.83 5.45
N SER A 103 6.99 7.18 5.39
CA SER A 103 6.36 6.54 6.55
C SER A 103 7.18 5.34 7.05
N MET A 104 7.75 4.55 6.13
CA MET A 104 8.50 3.33 6.47
C MET A 104 9.95 3.58 6.87
N GLU A 105 10.56 4.69 6.43
CA GLU A 105 11.92 5.08 6.82
C GLU A 105 12.02 5.69 8.21
N THR A 106 10.89 6.09 8.81
CA THR A 106 10.83 6.69 10.16
C THR A 106 10.92 5.64 11.29
N ARG A 107 11.25 4.38 11.00
CA ARG A 107 11.75 3.44 12.02
C ARG A 107 13.27 3.52 12.08
N ARG A 108 13.78 4.54 12.76
CA ARG A 108 15.13 4.54 13.33
C ARG A 108 15.03 4.64 14.84
#